data_AF-A0A167GPC5-F1
#
_entry.id   AF-A0A167GPC5-F1
#
_cell.length_a   1.000
_cell.length_b   1.000
_cell.length_c   1.000
_cell.angle_alpha   90.00
_cell.angle_beta   90.00
_cell.angle_gamma   90.00
#
_symmetry.space_group_name_H-M   'P 1'
#
loop_
_entity.id
_entity.type
_entity.pdbx_description
1 polymer ?
#
loop_
_entity_poly.entity_id
_entity_poly.type
_entity_poly.pdbx_seq_one_letter_code
_entity_poly.pdbx_strand_id
1 'polypeptide(L)'
;MFPRALLCILALLTVAVVAPPPGGPSCTPGCTCPLADQAEFPLGDSETCLDPITCYYPSQPGSHDHTFYCTYDKTLGTLITDADNGVCEPEAICLGPARRRNLDTLPRAPKSTRQDRWTGLQKTKRVVNEGQ
;
A
#
# COMPACT_ATOMS: atom_id res chain seq x y z
N MET A 1 18.80 25.54 -66.54
CA MET A 1 17.51 26.17 -66.16
C MET A 1 16.44 25.09 -66.16
N PHE A 2 16.06 24.58 -64.99
CA PHE A 2 14.89 23.71 -64.81
C PHE A 2 14.09 24.23 -63.60
N PRO A 3 12.80 24.61 -63.78
CA PRO A 3 11.96 25.11 -62.70
C PRO A 3 11.18 23.93 -62.10
N ARG A 4 11.45 23.58 -60.85
CA ARG A 4 10.61 22.69 -60.03
C ARG A 4 10.61 23.14 -58.57
N ALA A 5 10.33 24.43 -58.39
CA ALA A 5 9.60 24.85 -57.20
C ALA A 5 8.21 24.20 -57.24
N LEU A 6 7.63 23.99 -56.05
CA LEU A 6 6.20 23.77 -55.85
C LEU A 6 5.66 22.34 -56.03
N LEU A 7 5.93 21.44 -55.07
CA LEU A 7 4.97 20.38 -54.64
C LEU A 7 5.62 19.48 -53.59
N CYS A 8 5.64 19.92 -52.32
CA CYS A 8 5.80 19.06 -51.14
C CYS A 8 5.39 19.82 -49.86
N ILE A 9 4.37 20.67 -49.95
CA ILE A 9 3.68 21.24 -48.79
C ILE A 9 2.40 20.41 -48.66
N LEU A 10 2.12 19.87 -47.48
CA LEU A 10 1.04 18.93 -47.08
C LEU A 10 1.51 17.48 -46.83
N ALA A 11 2.32 17.30 -45.80
CA ALA A 11 2.35 16.05 -45.04
C ALA A 11 1.82 16.32 -43.62
N LEU A 12 0.49 16.27 -43.51
CA LEU A 12 -0.27 15.67 -42.41
C LEU A 12 0.20 15.96 -40.97
N LEU A 13 -0.26 17.08 -40.42
CA LEU A 13 -0.42 17.28 -38.97
C LEU A 13 -1.70 16.57 -38.51
N THR A 14 -1.64 15.28 -38.23
CA THR A 14 -2.67 14.57 -37.46
C THR A 14 -2.20 14.40 -36.03
N VAL A 15 -2.48 15.40 -35.17
CA VAL A 15 -2.32 15.27 -33.73
C VAL A 15 -3.50 14.47 -33.20
N ALA A 16 -3.31 13.16 -33.02
CA ALA A 16 -4.26 12.33 -32.29
C ALA A 16 -4.17 12.72 -30.81
N VAL A 17 -5.18 13.44 -30.30
CA VAL A 17 -5.36 13.67 -28.87
C VAL A 17 -5.83 12.35 -28.26
N VAL A 18 -4.89 11.55 -27.79
CA VAL A 18 -5.19 10.37 -26.98
C VAL A 18 -5.60 10.87 -25.59
N ALA A 19 -6.88 10.77 -25.27
CA ALA A 19 -7.35 10.97 -23.90
C ALA A 19 -6.74 9.89 -23.00
N PRO A 20 -6.18 10.23 -21.82
CA PRO A 20 -5.68 9.23 -20.89
C PRO A 20 -6.86 8.34 -20.44
N PRO A 21 -6.69 7.01 -20.39
CA PRO A 21 -7.75 6.11 -19.97
C PRO A 21 -8.16 6.43 -18.51
N PRO A 22 -9.47 6.53 -18.21
CA PRO A 22 -9.93 6.72 -16.85
C PRO A 22 -9.76 5.40 -16.07
N GLY A 23 -8.87 5.40 -15.08
CA GLY A 23 -8.75 4.29 -14.12
C GLY A 23 -7.46 3.47 -14.24
N GLY A 24 -6.30 4.12 -14.15
CA GLY A 24 -5.07 3.40 -13.79
C GLY A 24 -5.25 2.72 -12.43
N PRO A 25 -4.69 1.52 -12.21
CA PRO A 25 -4.75 0.85 -10.91
C PRO A 25 -4.24 1.82 -9.84
N SER A 26 -5.03 2.00 -8.78
CA SER A 26 -4.59 2.76 -7.61
C SER A 26 -3.24 2.19 -7.18
N CYS A 27 -2.19 3.03 -7.19
CA CYS A 27 -0.87 2.68 -6.68
C CYS A 27 -0.93 2.58 -5.16
N THR A 28 -1.65 1.58 -4.66
CA THR A 28 -1.62 1.19 -3.26
C THR A 28 -0.48 0.16 -3.13
N PRO A 29 0.64 0.52 -2.50
CA PRO A 29 1.74 -0.42 -2.30
C PRO A 29 1.30 -1.49 -1.29
N GLY A 30 1.35 -2.77 -1.69
CA GLY A 30 1.19 -3.90 -0.76
C GLY A 30 2.48 -4.16 0.01
N CYS A 31 3.58 -4.21 -0.75
CA CYS A 31 4.94 -4.30 -0.24
C CYS A 31 5.77 -3.09 -0.68
N THR A 32 6.85 -2.86 0.05
CA THR A 32 7.81 -1.77 -0.15
C THR A 32 9.23 -2.32 -0.18
N CYS A 33 10.12 -1.64 -0.90
CA CYS A 33 11.52 -2.05 -1.02
C CYS A 33 12.23 -2.05 0.34
N PRO A 34 13.11 -3.04 0.59
CA PRO A 34 14.12 -2.95 1.64
C PRO A 34 14.92 -1.64 1.55
N LEU A 35 15.41 -1.16 2.69
CA LEU A 35 16.17 0.11 2.73
C LEU A 35 17.60 -0.04 2.19
N ALA A 36 18.11 -1.25 2.15
CA ALA A 36 19.40 -1.61 1.59
C ALA A 36 19.37 -3.08 1.11
N ASP A 37 20.32 -3.45 0.26
CA ASP A 37 20.61 -4.83 -0.10
C ASP A 37 21.48 -5.52 0.97
N GLN A 38 21.86 -6.79 0.74
CA GLN A 38 22.73 -7.55 1.64
C GLN A 38 24.20 -7.09 1.64
N ALA A 39 24.59 -6.27 0.66
CA ALA A 39 25.89 -5.61 0.60
C ALA A 39 25.89 -4.22 1.25
N GLU A 40 24.79 -3.83 1.90
CA GLU A 40 24.56 -2.55 2.56
C GLU A 40 24.52 -1.34 1.60
N PHE A 41 24.30 -1.55 0.30
CA PHE A 41 24.02 -0.46 -0.63
C PHE A 41 22.60 0.08 -0.41
N PRO A 42 22.43 1.40 -0.22
CA PRO A 42 21.14 1.98 0.10
C PRO A 42 20.19 1.93 -1.10
N LEU A 43 18.89 1.85 -0.82
CA LEU A 43 17.84 2.02 -1.82
C LEU A 43 17.98 3.38 -2.51
N GLY A 44 18.08 3.36 -3.84
CA GLY A 44 18.01 4.55 -4.69
C GLY A 44 16.57 4.80 -5.11
N ASP A 45 16.24 4.37 -6.32
CA ASP A 45 14.90 4.50 -6.88
C ASP A 45 14.05 3.23 -6.61
N SER A 46 12.73 3.37 -6.73
CA SER A 46 11.81 2.21 -6.65
C SER A 46 10.55 2.41 -7.49
N GLU A 47 10.06 1.31 -8.06
CA GLU A 47 8.78 1.24 -8.77
C GLU A 47 7.83 0.28 -8.03
N THR A 48 7.06 0.82 -7.09
CA THR A 48 6.15 0.03 -6.24
C THR A 48 4.71 -0.05 -6.76
N CYS A 49 4.40 0.67 -7.86
CA CYS A 49 3.08 0.68 -8.45
C CYS A 49 2.81 -0.54 -9.35
N LEU A 50 3.86 -1.13 -9.92
CA LEU A 50 3.79 -2.30 -10.78
C LEU A 50 3.86 -3.60 -9.97
N ASP A 51 3.52 -4.70 -10.62
CA ASP A 51 3.73 -6.05 -10.11
C ASP A 51 4.52 -6.84 -11.18
N PRO A 52 5.77 -7.24 -10.91
CA PRO A 52 6.49 -7.13 -9.64
C PRO A 52 6.86 -5.69 -9.27
N ILE A 53 7.12 -5.44 -7.99
CA ILE A 53 7.78 -4.18 -7.57
C ILE A 53 9.27 -4.26 -7.90
N THR A 54 9.86 -3.14 -8.31
CA THR A 54 11.30 -3.06 -8.64
C THR A 54 12.01 -2.13 -7.66
N CYS A 55 13.13 -2.59 -7.12
CA CYS A 55 13.96 -1.87 -6.16
C CYS A 55 15.38 -1.75 -6.71
N TYR A 56 15.92 -0.53 -6.77
CA TYR A 56 17.25 -0.25 -7.32
C TYR A 56 18.24 0.07 -6.20
N TYR A 57 19.37 -0.63 -6.17
CA TYR A 57 20.42 -0.49 -5.15
C TYR A 57 21.73 -0.02 -5.81
N PRO A 58 21.86 1.28 -6.10
CA PRO A 58 23.05 1.78 -6.77
C PRO A 58 24.29 1.64 -5.89
N SER A 59 25.39 1.19 -6.49
CA SER A 59 26.71 1.10 -5.83
C SER A 59 27.24 2.44 -5.30
N GLN A 60 26.66 3.56 -5.74
CA GLN A 60 26.98 4.91 -5.27
C GLN A 60 25.73 5.57 -4.68
N PRO A 61 25.77 6.01 -3.41
CA PRO A 61 24.65 6.70 -2.78
C PRO A 61 24.22 7.95 -3.57
N GLY A 62 22.92 8.07 -3.83
CA GLY A 62 22.35 9.19 -4.59
C GLY A 62 22.51 9.10 -6.11
N SER A 63 23.04 7.99 -6.64
CA SER A 63 23.00 7.69 -8.08
C SER A 63 21.61 7.18 -8.49
N HIS A 64 21.24 7.43 -9.75
CA HIS A 64 20.04 6.89 -10.40
C HIS A 64 20.39 5.72 -11.35
N ASP A 65 21.46 5.00 -11.04
CA ASP A 65 21.85 3.81 -11.78
C ASP A 65 20.88 2.67 -11.49
N HIS A 66 20.29 2.10 -12.54
CA HIS A 66 19.29 1.05 -12.48
C HIS A 66 19.86 -0.33 -12.84
N THR A 67 21.19 -0.45 -12.93
CA THR A 67 21.89 -1.69 -13.30
C THR A 67 21.75 -2.78 -12.24
N PHE A 68 21.76 -2.39 -10.97
CA PHE A 68 21.65 -3.28 -9.80
C PHE A 68 20.23 -3.19 -9.25
N TYR A 69 19.46 -4.27 -9.40
CA TYR A 69 18.06 -4.25 -9.00
C TYR A 69 17.55 -5.61 -8.54
N CYS A 70 16.53 -5.54 -7.70
CA CYS A 70 15.79 -6.69 -7.20
C CYS A 70 14.31 -6.50 -7.54
N THR A 71 13.64 -7.56 -7.99
CA THR A 71 12.18 -7.54 -8.17
C THR A 71 11.51 -8.46 -7.17
N TYR A 72 10.39 -7.99 -6.62
CA TYR A 72 9.64 -8.72 -5.59
C TYR A 72 8.17 -8.82 -5.96
N ASP A 73 7.53 -9.89 -5.53
CA ASP A 73 6.07 -10.03 -5.63
C ASP A 73 5.41 -8.88 -4.85
N LYS A 74 4.50 -8.14 -5.48
CA LYS A 74 3.87 -6.97 -4.85
C LYS A 74 3.01 -7.32 -3.63
N THR A 75 2.55 -8.57 -3.55
CA THR A 75 1.59 -9.04 -2.53
C THR A 75 2.24 -9.88 -1.44
N LEU A 76 3.16 -10.76 -1.81
CA LEU A 76 3.86 -11.66 -0.91
C LEU A 76 5.21 -11.09 -0.46
N GLY A 77 5.80 -10.19 -1.24
CA GLY A 77 7.14 -9.64 -1.01
C GLY A 77 8.26 -10.61 -1.31
N THR A 78 7.98 -11.80 -1.86
CA THR A 78 9.01 -12.79 -2.18
C THR A 78 9.88 -12.33 -3.34
N LEU A 79 11.20 -12.50 -3.25
CA LEU A 79 12.14 -12.21 -4.33
C LEU A 79 11.79 -13.03 -5.59
N ILE A 80 11.64 -12.35 -6.72
CA ILE A 80 11.36 -12.93 -8.04
C ILE A 80 12.62 -12.91 -8.90
N THR A 81 13.33 -11.78 -8.95
CA THR A 81 14.56 -11.64 -9.73
C THR A 81 15.63 -10.95 -8.89
N ASP A 82 16.80 -11.57 -8.86
CA ASP A 82 18.03 -11.00 -8.36
C ASP A 82 18.90 -10.58 -9.56
N ALA A 83 18.95 -9.28 -9.83
CA ALA A 83 19.86 -8.68 -10.79
C ALA A 83 20.89 -7.81 -10.06
N ASP A 84 21.25 -8.21 -8.84
CA ASP A 84 22.19 -7.52 -7.97
C ASP A 84 23.26 -8.48 -7.48
N ASN A 85 23.81 -9.29 -8.39
CA ASN A 85 24.92 -10.21 -8.11
C ASN A 85 24.70 -11.20 -6.94
N GLY A 86 23.45 -11.53 -6.59
CA GLY A 86 23.16 -12.44 -5.50
C GLY A 86 23.07 -11.77 -4.12
N VAL A 87 23.02 -10.43 -4.04
CA VAL A 87 22.94 -9.69 -2.78
C VAL A 87 21.55 -9.10 -2.50
N CYS A 88 20.53 -9.46 -3.29
CA CYS A 88 19.17 -9.07 -2.98
C CYS A 88 18.69 -9.66 -1.66
N GLU A 89 18.00 -8.86 -0.84
CA GLU A 89 17.25 -9.41 0.29
C GLU A 89 16.18 -10.40 -0.21
N PRO A 90 15.90 -11.50 0.51
CA PRO A 90 14.97 -12.53 0.04
C PRO A 90 13.50 -12.08 0.11
N GLU A 91 13.19 -11.09 0.95
CA GLU A 91 11.84 -10.57 1.17
C GLU A 91 11.80 -9.05 1.18
N ALA A 92 10.79 -8.48 0.51
CA ALA A 92 10.43 -7.07 0.60
C ALA A 92 9.63 -6.78 1.88
N ILE A 93 9.58 -5.51 2.28
CA ILE A 93 8.87 -5.06 3.48
C ILE A 93 7.38 -4.94 3.14
N CYS A 94 6.61 -5.98 3.46
CA CYS A 94 5.17 -5.97 3.32
C CYS A 94 4.49 -5.50 4.60
N LEU A 95 3.58 -4.53 4.49
CA LEU A 95 2.55 -4.32 5.50
C LEU A 95 1.60 -5.51 5.35
N GLY A 96 1.96 -6.67 5.92
CA GLY A 96 1.27 -7.93 5.70
C GLY A 96 -0.25 -7.80 5.88
N PRO A 97 -1.06 -8.75 5.37
CA PRO A 97 -2.52 -8.61 5.27
C PRO A 97 -3.21 -8.52 6.63
N ALA A 98 -3.11 -7.38 7.33
CA ALA A 98 -3.57 -7.14 8.69
C ALA A 98 -3.38 -8.33 9.66
N ARG A 99 -2.45 -9.26 9.38
CA ARG A 99 -2.50 -10.67 9.81
C ARG A 99 -3.91 -11.10 10.22
N ARG A 100 -4.99 -10.84 9.42
CA ARG A 100 -6.39 -10.64 9.89
C ARG A 100 -6.46 -11.11 11.33
N ARG A 101 -6.18 -10.26 12.33
CA ARG A 101 -6.37 -10.68 13.73
C ARG A 101 -7.75 -11.29 13.68
N ASN A 102 -7.86 -12.60 13.90
CA ASN A 102 -9.10 -13.34 13.70
C ASN A 102 -10.19 -12.38 14.17
N LEU A 103 -11.01 -11.85 13.25
CA LEU A 103 -12.04 -10.90 13.65
C LEU A 103 -13.05 -11.63 14.55
N ASP A 104 -12.96 -12.98 14.56
CA ASP A 104 -13.57 -13.93 15.47
C ASP A 104 -12.86 -14.08 16.84
N THR A 105 -11.72 -13.43 17.07
CA THR A 105 -11.00 -13.41 18.36
C THR A 105 -10.69 -11.99 18.83
N LEU A 106 -11.31 -10.95 18.24
CA LEU A 106 -11.46 -9.71 18.98
C LEU A 106 -12.52 -9.97 20.06
N PRO A 107 -12.21 -9.76 21.36
CA PRO A 107 -13.22 -9.90 22.41
C PRO A 107 -14.39 -8.99 22.06
N ARG A 108 -15.57 -9.61 21.90
CA ARG A 108 -16.82 -8.89 21.65
C ARG A 108 -16.94 -7.79 22.70
N ALA A 109 -17.19 -6.56 22.27
CA ALA A 109 -17.37 -5.43 23.17
C ALA A 109 -18.33 -5.83 24.31
N PRO A 110 -17.98 -5.55 25.59
CA PRO A 110 -18.84 -5.90 26.70
C PRO A 110 -20.21 -5.26 26.48
N LYS A 111 -21.27 -6.07 26.53
CA LYS A 111 -22.64 -5.56 26.52
C LYS A 111 -22.76 -4.64 27.73
N SER A 112 -23.11 -3.37 27.51
CA SER A 112 -23.38 -2.45 28.61
C SER A 112 -24.65 -2.92 29.34
N THR A 113 -24.47 -3.66 30.43
CA THR A 113 -25.54 -3.94 31.37
C THR A 113 -25.82 -2.67 32.18
N ARG A 114 -26.37 -1.65 31.54
CA ARG A 114 -26.78 -0.39 32.17
C ARG A 114 -28.24 -0.10 31.87
N GLN A 115 -29.13 -1.06 32.18
CA GLN A 115 -30.56 -0.82 32.12
C GLN A 115 -31.46 -1.66 33.04
N ASP A 116 -30.91 -2.35 34.06
CA ASP A 116 -31.72 -3.10 35.04
C ASP A 116 -31.56 -2.57 36.47
N ARG A 117 -31.55 -1.25 36.64
CA ARG A 117 -31.56 -0.64 37.99
C ARG A 117 -32.51 0.54 38.08
N TRP A 118 -33.75 0.37 37.62
CA TRP A 118 -34.82 1.36 37.87
C TRP A 118 -36.23 0.76 38.03
N THR A 119 -36.34 -0.45 38.58
CA THR A 119 -37.65 -0.99 39.02
C THR A 119 -37.51 -1.75 40.35
N GLY A 120 -37.29 -0.99 41.43
CA GLY A 120 -37.51 -1.46 42.80
C GLY A 120 -38.22 -0.35 43.57
N LEU A 121 -39.50 -0.11 43.26
CA LEU A 121 -40.64 -0.71 43.96
C LEU A 121 -40.53 -0.55 45.49
N GLN A 122 -40.81 0.67 45.94
CA GLN A 122 -41.77 1.00 47.00
C GLN A 122 -42.06 -0.14 48.01
N LYS A 123 -41.37 -0.14 49.16
CA LYS A 123 -41.91 -0.75 50.39
C LYS A 123 -41.30 -0.16 51.66
N THR A 124 -41.57 1.12 51.94
CA THR A 124 -41.40 1.65 53.29
C THR A 124 -42.64 1.34 54.12
N LYS A 125 -42.42 0.45 55.10
CA LYS A 125 -43.33 0.02 56.16
C LYS A 125 -44.11 1.18 56.77
N ARG A 126 -45.43 1.00 56.92
CA ARG A 126 -46.16 1.58 58.06
C ARG A 126 -45.65 0.91 59.32
N VAL A 127 -45.11 1.70 60.23
CA VAL A 127 -45.02 1.34 61.65
C VAL A 127 -46.03 2.24 62.35
N VAL A 128 -47.06 1.60 62.89
CA VAL A 128 -48.01 2.14 63.85
C VAL A 128 -47.21 2.59 65.07
N ASN A 129 -47.43 3.81 65.54
CA ASN A 129 -46.91 4.26 66.81
C ASN A 129 -48.09 4.66 67.70
N GLU A 130 -48.23 3.91 68.80
CA GLU A 130 -49.08 4.23 69.94
C GLU A 130 -48.58 5.52 70.59
N GLY A 131 -49.51 6.38 71.02
CA GLY A 131 -49.18 7.59 71.75
C GLY A 131 -50.41 8.40 72.10
N GLN A 132 -50.88 8.20 73.34
CA GLN A 132 -51.86 8.95 74.14
C GLN A 132 -53.29 8.41 74.20
#